data_AF-A0A0J7KAZ2-F1
#
_entry.id   AF-A0A0J7KAZ2-F1
#
_cell.length_a   1.000
_cell.length_b   1.000
_cell.length_c   1.000
_cell.angle_alpha   90.00
_cell.angle_beta   90.00
_cell.angle_gamma   90.00
#
_symmetry.space_group_name_H-M   'P 1'
#
loop_
_entity.id
_entity.type
_entity.pdbx_description
1 polymer ?
#
loop_
_entity_poly.entity_id
_entity_poly.type
_entity_poly.pdbx_seq_one_letter_code
_entity_poly.pdbx_strand_id
1 'polypeptide(L)'
;MQEVWRCITDEFVQKWQFPNCTGALDEKHIRIQCPNSGSQYSNYKKYFSLVLMAVCGASYKFTMIDIGQFGNIIDGVWAHSDMSHLLDNTLLDVPPKKELPGTLIATEYALVGDEAFLLKKYLLCPYPCFQLTDKEKVQLPIVTSTTVIENAFGILVSSWRILTRPLCCFPGNAEHLVKALICLHNFVIIGEREIAPARRRYCPPQLIDRETAEGVLLGGTWRGHEEQGDLVQNIGRLSSNNSDAAARAERNVLRDYFVTETGEVQVL
;
A
#
# COMPACT_ATOMS: atom_id res chain seq x y z
N MET A 1 1.71 -13.29 16.67
CA MET A 1 1.63 -12.52 15.40
C MET A 1 0.29 -11.79 15.31
N GLN A 2 -0.82 -12.42 15.74
CA GLN A 2 -2.15 -11.80 15.86
C GLN A 2 -2.20 -10.43 16.58
N GLU A 3 -1.44 -10.21 17.65
CA GLU A 3 -1.41 -8.92 18.35
C GLU A 3 -0.90 -7.77 17.48
N VAL A 4 0.06 -8.04 16.59
CA VAL A 4 0.59 -7.03 15.66
C VAL A 4 -0.50 -6.64 14.66
N TRP A 5 -1.24 -7.60 14.12
CA TRP A 5 -2.36 -7.36 13.22
C TRP A 5 -3.45 -6.52 13.89
N ARG A 6 -3.82 -6.86 15.12
CA ARG A 6 -4.81 -6.09 15.89
C ARG A 6 -4.35 -4.64 16.11
N CYS A 7 -3.10 -4.43 16.48
CA CYS A 7 -2.53 -3.09 16.65
C CYS A 7 -2.58 -2.28 15.35
N ILE A 8 -2.21 -2.89 14.20
CA ILE A 8 -2.30 -2.22 12.90
C ILE A 8 -3.75 -1.86 12.56
N THR A 9 -4.68 -2.79 12.76
CA THR A 9 -6.10 -2.56 12.51
C THR A 9 -6.68 -1.46 13.37
N ASP A 10 -6.35 -1.43 14.66
CA ASP A 10 -6.82 -0.38 15.55
C ASP A 10 -6.26 0.99 15.13
N GLU A 11 -5.00 1.06 14.66
CA GLU A 11 -4.44 2.29 14.08
C GLU A 11 -5.15 2.70 12.78
N PHE A 12 -5.55 1.77 11.92
CA PHE A 12 -6.32 2.07 10.70
C PHE A 12 -7.72 2.58 11.02
N VAL A 13 -8.41 2.00 12.00
CA VAL A 13 -9.70 2.51 12.48
C VAL A 13 -9.55 3.94 12.99
N GLN A 14 -8.53 4.20 13.81
CA GLN A 14 -8.34 5.52 14.43
C GLN A 14 -7.94 6.63 13.44
N LYS A 15 -7.15 6.32 12.42
CA LYS A 15 -6.57 7.33 11.51
C LYS A 15 -7.27 7.44 10.17
N TRP A 16 -7.77 6.31 9.67
CA TRP A 16 -8.28 6.18 8.31
C TRP A 16 -9.70 5.61 8.29
N GLN A 17 -10.29 5.42 9.48
CA GLN A 17 -11.68 5.01 9.67
C GLN A 17 -12.01 3.69 8.94
N PHE A 18 -10.99 2.85 8.76
CA PHE A 18 -11.11 1.60 8.03
C PHE A 18 -11.03 0.40 8.98
N PRO A 19 -12.17 -0.24 9.33
CA PRO A 19 -12.18 -1.41 10.20
C PRO A 19 -11.59 -2.64 9.52
N ASN A 20 -10.98 -3.50 10.33
CA ASN A 20 -10.41 -4.79 9.90
C ASN A 20 -9.32 -4.68 8.80
N CYS A 21 -8.78 -3.48 8.54
CA CYS A 21 -7.62 -3.31 7.67
C CYS A 21 -6.34 -3.80 8.37
N THR A 22 -5.54 -4.60 7.67
CA THR A 22 -4.25 -5.11 8.18
C THR A 22 -3.03 -4.44 7.57
N GLY A 23 -3.24 -3.56 6.59
CA GLY A 23 -2.17 -2.90 5.88
C GLY A 23 -2.60 -2.40 4.52
N ALA A 24 -1.87 -1.42 4.02
CA ALA A 24 -1.97 -0.94 2.65
C ALA A 24 -0.82 -1.53 1.83
N LEU A 25 -1.16 -2.16 0.70
CA LEU A 25 -0.29 -2.88 -0.21
C LEU A 25 -0.13 -2.09 -1.50
N ASP A 26 1.11 -1.92 -1.93
CA ASP A 26 1.42 -1.40 -3.26
C ASP A 26 2.79 -1.93 -3.72
N GLU A 27 3.04 -1.82 -5.02
CA GLU A 27 4.26 -2.24 -5.68
C GLU A 27 4.92 -1.08 -6.43
N LYS A 28 6.25 -1.00 -6.31
CA LYS A 28 7.06 0.06 -6.90
C LYS A 28 8.27 -0.51 -7.63
N HIS A 29 8.58 0.07 -8.78
CA HIS A 29 9.82 -0.22 -9.48
C HIS A 29 11.01 0.53 -8.86
N ILE A 30 12.06 -0.17 -8.46
CA ILE A 30 13.35 0.41 -8.08
C ILE A 30 14.30 0.31 -9.27
N ARG A 31 14.64 1.44 -9.87
CA ARG A 31 15.50 1.46 -11.07
C ARG A 31 16.93 1.03 -10.74
N ILE A 32 17.46 0.12 -11.53
CA ILE A 32 18.85 -0.35 -11.47
C ILE A 32 19.55 -0.05 -12.80
N GLN A 33 20.88 0.09 -12.76
CA GLN A 33 21.67 0.07 -13.98
C GLN A 33 21.57 -1.31 -14.63
N CYS A 34 21.58 -1.36 -15.96
CA CYS A 34 21.50 -2.60 -16.75
C CYS A 34 22.41 -3.69 -16.16
N PRO A 35 21.84 -4.74 -15.54
CA PRO A 35 22.63 -5.90 -15.17
C PRO A 35 23.03 -6.65 -16.46
N ASN A 36 24.18 -7.34 -16.45
CA ASN A 36 24.62 -8.21 -17.54
C ASN A 36 23.74 -9.49 -17.66
N SER A 37 22.42 -9.36 -17.59
CA SER A 37 21.44 -10.46 -17.51
C SER A 37 20.40 -10.42 -18.64
N GLY A 38 20.69 -9.73 -19.75
CA GLY A 38 19.77 -9.60 -20.88
C GLY A 38 18.55 -8.75 -20.54
N SER A 39 17.35 -9.18 -20.93
CA SER A 39 16.09 -8.44 -20.76
C SER A 39 15.33 -8.74 -19.46
N GLN A 40 15.83 -9.60 -18.59
CA GLN A 40 15.10 -10.10 -17.40
C GLN A 40 14.58 -8.98 -16.49
N TYR A 41 15.35 -7.90 -16.30
CA TYR A 41 14.93 -6.77 -15.47
C TYR A 41 14.36 -5.61 -16.28
N SER A 42 14.29 -5.74 -17.61
CA SER A 42 13.73 -4.70 -18.47
C SER A 42 12.22 -4.66 -18.30
N ASN A 43 11.68 -3.52 -17.90
CA ASN A 43 10.24 -3.32 -17.85
C ASN A 43 9.68 -2.82 -19.20
N TYR A 44 8.36 -2.68 -19.27
CA TYR A 44 7.62 -2.18 -20.43
C TYR A 44 8.03 -0.74 -20.85
N LYS A 45 8.64 0.03 -19.94
CA LYS A 45 9.16 1.38 -20.17
C LYS A 45 10.64 1.41 -20.59
N LYS A 46 11.22 0.26 -20.95
CA LYS A 46 12.60 0.12 -21.47
C LYS A 46 13.69 0.56 -20.49
N TYR A 47 13.47 0.41 -19.18
CA TYR A 47 14.52 0.53 -18.17
C TYR A 47 14.60 -0.72 -17.28
N PHE A 48 15.75 -0.91 -16.64
CA PHE A 48 15.97 -2.04 -15.74
C PHE A 48 15.51 -1.70 -14.32
N SER A 49 14.75 -2.59 -13.70
CA SER A 49 14.22 -2.38 -12.35
C SER A 49 14.03 -3.67 -11.57
N LEU A 50 14.12 -3.55 -10.25
CA LEU A 50 13.61 -4.52 -9.30
C LEU A 50 12.20 -4.11 -8.89
N VAL A 51 11.29 -5.06 -8.73
CA VAL A 51 10.01 -4.74 -8.09
C VAL A 51 10.18 -4.87 -6.58
N LEU A 52 9.79 -3.81 -5.87
CA LEU A 52 9.59 -3.77 -4.43
C LEU A 52 8.08 -3.78 -4.18
N MET A 53 7.59 -4.87 -3.63
CA MET A 53 6.23 -4.95 -3.11
C MET A 53 6.27 -4.77 -1.60
N ALA A 54 5.42 -3.91 -1.07
CA ALA A 54 5.44 -3.60 0.35
C ALA A 54 4.03 -3.40 0.92
N VAL A 55 3.90 -3.80 2.19
CA VAL A 55 2.72 -3.52 3.01
C VAL A 55 3.13 -2.53 4.10
N CYS A 56 2.39 -1.44 4.27
CA CYS A 56 2.57 -0.51 5.38
C CYS A 56 1.36 -0.48 6.31
N GLY A 57 1.62 -0.16 7.58
CA GLY A 57 0.55 0.18 8.53
C GLY A 57 0.03 1.61 8.35
N ALA A 58 -0.99 1.97 9.11
CA ALA A 58 -1.62 3.29 9.12
C ALA A 58 -0.67 4.46 9.45
N SER A 59 0.49 4.16 10.04
CA SER A 59 1.52 5.12 10.45
C SER A 59 2.73 5.16 9.49
N TYR A 60 2.54 4.79 8.22
CA TYR A 60 3.56 4.74 7.15
C TYR A 60 4.75 3.78 7.40
N LYS A 61 4.74 3.03 8.51
CA LYS A 61 5.74 2.02 8.83
C LYS A 61 5.54 0.79 7.94
N PHE A 62 6.57 0.37 7.23
CA PHE A 62 6.56 -0.88 6.47
C PHE A 62 6.52 -2.08 7.42
N THR A 63 5.63 -3.02 7.15
CA THR A 63 5.39 -4.21 7.97
C THR A 63 5.85 -5.47 7.26
N MET A 64 5.69 -5.52 5.93
CA MET A 64 6.12 -6.63 5.09
C MET A 64 6.67 -6.09 3.79
N ILE A 65 7.71 -6.74 3.28
CA ILE A 65 8.35 -6.39 2.01
C ILE A 65 8.73 -7.66 1.26
N ASP A 66 8.60 -7.63 -0.05
CA ASP A 66 9.11 -8.62 -0.99
C ASP A 66 9.85 -7.87 -2.10
N ILE A 67 11.12 -8.24 -2.34
CA ILE A 67 12.02 -7.54 -3.26
C ILE A 67 12.75 -8.57 -4.09
N GLY A 68 12.87 -8.30 -5.40
CA GLY A 68 13.73 -9.08 -6.28
C GLY A 68 13.01 -9.70 -7.48
N GLN A 69 11.69 -9.55 -7.53
CA GLN A 69 10.88 -9.96 -8.67
C GLN A 69 11.28 -9.17 -9.93
N PHE A 70 11.28 -9.87 -11.06
CA PHE A 70 11.69 -9.33 -12.35
C PHE A 70 10.70 -8.26 -12.84
N GLY A 71 11.21 -7.17 -13.41
CA GLY A 71 10.37 -6.08 -13.96
C GLY A 71 9.55 -6.44 -15.21
N ASN A 72 9.66 -7.68 -15.72
CA ASN A 72 8.96 -8.19 -16.90
C ASN A 72 7.93 -9.30 -16.56
N ILE A 73 7.47 -9.40 -15.32
CA ILE A 73 6.48 -10.43 -14.96
C ILE A 73 5.12 -10.01 -15.52
N ILE A 74 4.67 -10.75 -16.53
CA ILE A 74 3.47 -10.49 -17.33
C ILE A 74 2.18 -10.70 -16.51
N ASP A 75 2.20 -11.62 -15.54
CA ASP A 75 1.03 -12.06 -14.77
C ASP A 75 0.88 -11.36 -13.39
N GLY A 76 1.59 -10.25 -13.19
CA GLY A 76 1.61 -9.50 -11.93
C GLY A 76 2.54 -10.11 -10.89
N VAL A 77 3.23 -9.25 -10.15
CA VAL A 77 4.22 -9.64 -9.13
C VAL A 77 3.55 -10.31 -7.94
N TRP A 78 2.31 -9.91 -7.61
CA TRP A 78 1.52 -10.54 -6.56
C TRP A 78 1.39 -12.06 -6.75
N ALA A 79 0.99 -12.51 -7.94
CA ALA A 79 0.68 -13.92 -8.20
C ALA A 79 1.88 -14.88 -8.03
N HIS A 80 3.10 -14.34 -8.08
CA HIS A 80 4.34 -15.09 -7.99
C HIS A 80 5.13 -14.76 -6.71
N SER A 81 4.55 -13.98 -5.80
CA SER A 81 5.21 -13.54 -4.57
C SER A 81 5.10 -14.57 -3.46
N ASP A 82 6.15 -14.65 -2.64
CA ASP A 82 6.12 -15.46 -1.42
C ASP A 82 5.00 -14.97 -0.49
N MET A 83 4.70 -13.67 -0.52
CA MET A 83 3.62 -13.05 0.25
C MET A 83 2.24 -13.58 -0.14
N SER A 84 1.92 -13.67 -1.45
CA SER A 84 0.65 -14.25 -1.90
C SER A 84 0.56 -15.72 -1.51
N HIS A 85 1.65 -16.49 -1.67
CA HIS A 85 1.65 -17.90 -1.26
C HIS A 85 1.43 -18.06 0.26
N LEU A 86 2.00 -17.19 1.08
CA LEU A 86 1.78 -17.23 2.54
C LEU A 86 0.33 -16.88 2.91
N LEU A 87 -0.29 -15.91 2.21
CA LEU A 87 -1.69 -15.52 2.46
C LEU A 87 -2.68 -16.57 1.94
N ASP A 88 -2.46 -17.10 0.74
CA ASP A 88 -3.31 -18.13 0.14
C ASP A 88 -3.33 -19.42 0.96
N ASN A 89 -2.20 -19.77 1.58
CA ASN A 89 -2.08 -20.94 2.45
C ASN A 89 -2.43 -20.66 3.92
N THR A 90 -2.93 -19.46 4.26
CA THR A 90 -3.24 -19.04 5.65
C THR A 90 -2.07 -19.20 6.63
N LEU A 91 -0.84 -19.12 6.11
CA LEU A 91 0.40 -19.31 6.89
C LEU A 91 0.80 -18.04 7.66
N LEU A 92 0.23 -16.90 7.29
CA LEU A 92 0.20 -15.71 8.11
C LEU A 92 -0.91 -15.90 9.13
N ASP A 93 -0.55 -15.91 10.41
CA ASP A 93 -1.43 -16.03 11.59
C ASP A 93 -2.33 -14.79 11.72
N VAL A 94 -3.17 -14.58 10.71
CA VAL A 94 -4.17 -13.51 10.59
C VAL A 94 -5.30 -13.84 11.58
N PRO A 95 -5.78 -12.84 12.36
CA PRO A 95 -6.85 -13.09 13.31
C PRO A 95 -8.14 -13.56 12.61
N PRO A 96 -9.00 -14.32 13.32
CA PRO A 96 -10.32 -14.67 12.79
C PRO A 96 -11.19 -13.42 12.59
N LYS A 97 -12.26 -13.55 11.80
CA LYS A 97 -13.24 -12.49 11.55
C LYS A 97 -13.60 -11.68 12.79
N LYS A 98 -13.75 -10.37 12.61
CA LYS A 98 -14.16 -9.42 13.65
C LYS A 98 -15.38 -8.64 13.18
N GLU A 99 -16.29 -8.38 14.11
CA GLU A 99 -17.47 -7.55 13.86
C GLU A 99 -17.10 -6.12 13.50
N LEU A 100 -17.78 -5.56 12.51
CA LEU A 100 -17.64 -4.15 12.15
C LEU A 100 -18.20 -3.29 13.29
N PRO A 101 -17.54 -2.15 13.61
CA PRO A 101 -17.96 -1.32 14.73
C PRO A 101 -19.44 -0.92 14.65
N GLY A 102 -20.18 -1.17 15.73
CA GLY A 102 -21.61 -0.83 15.83
C GLY A 102 -22.54 -1.75 15.04
N THR A 103 -22.07 -2.94 14.61
CA THR A 103 -22.89 -3.95 13.94
C THR A 103 -22.58 -5.36 14.46
N LEU A 104 -23.42 -6.33 14.09
CA LEU A 104 -23.15 -7.77 14.29
C LEU A 104 -22.55 -8.42 13.04
N ILE A 105 -22.11 -7.61 12.07
CA ILE A 105 -21.61 -8.09 10.78
C ILE A 105 -20.11 -8.37 10.92
N ALA A 106 -19.72 -9.65 10.88
CA ALA A 106 -18.33 -10.05 10.95
C ALA A 106 -17.69 -10.13 9.56
N THR A 107 -16.58 -9.42 9.35
CA THR A 107 -15.77 -9.48 8.11
C THR A 107 -14.40 -10.06 8.39
N GLU A 108 -13.74 -10.57 7.33
CA GLU A 108 -12.34 -10.95 7.44
C GLU A 108 -11.46 -9.71 7.63
N TYR A 109 -10.26 -9.97 8.13
CA TYR A 109 -9.17 -9.02 8.07
C TYR A 109 -8.59 -9.01 6.66
N ALA A 110 -8.37 -7.81 6.09
CA ALA A 110 -7.90 -7.68 4.73
C ALA A 110 -6.83 -6.59 4.58
N LEU A 111 -5.93 -6.79 3.62
CA LEU A 111 -5.09 -5.75 3.06
C LEU A 111 -5.93 -4.90 2.09
N VAL A 112 -5.54 -3.65 1.90
CA VAL A 112 -6.07 -2.81 0.82
C VAL A 112 -5.00 -2.63 -0.24
N GLY A 113 -5.35 -2.72 -1.51
CA GLY A 113 -4.44 -2.51 -2.63
C GLY A 113 -5.10 -1.73 -3.77
N ASP A 114 -4.28 -1.24 -4.69
CA ASP A 114 -4.75 -0.52 -5.87
C ASP A 114 -5.57 -1.43 -6.84
N GLU A 115 -6.28 -0.82 -7.79
CA GLU A 115 -7.07 -1.49 -8.84
C GLU A 115 -6.23 -2.46 -9.69
N ALA A 116 -4.91 -2.29 -9.74
CA ALA A 116 -4.00 -3.21 -10.43
C ALA A 116 -4.03 -4.63 -9.85
N PHE A 117 -4.29 -4.77 -8.54
CA PHE A 117 -4.33 -6.05 -7.86
C PHE A 117 -5.65 -6.80 -8.08
N LEU A 118 -5.56 -8.14 -8.09
CA LEU A 118 -6.75 -8.98 -8.16
C LEU A 118 -7.46 -9.02 -6.79
N LEU A 119 -8.75 -8.71 -6.77
CA LEU A 119 -9.57 -8.79 -5.56
C LEU A 119 -9.57 -10.22 -4.98
N LYS A 120 -9.23 -10.35 -3.70
CA LYS A 120 -9.24 -11.59 -2.91
C LYS A 120 -9.97 -11.35 -1.59
N LYS A 121 -10.25 -12.42 -0.83
CA LYS A 121 -10.87 -12.30 0.51
C LYS A 121 -9.98 -11.52 1.49
N TYR A 122 -8.67 -11.69 1.37
CA TYR A 122 -7.66 -11.00 2.18
C TYR A 122 -7.10 -9.73 1.52
N LEU A 123 -7.54 -9.36 0.31
CA LEU A 123 -7.03 -8.20 -0.43
C LEU A 123 -8.17 -7.45 -1.11
N LEU A 124 -8.51 -6.29 -0.58
CA LEU A 124 -9.56 -5.41 -1.04
C LEU A 124 -9.01 -4.38 -2.03
N CYS A 125 -9.61 -4.32 -3.21
CA CYS A 125 -9.28 -3.32 -4.23
C CYS A 125 -10.49 -2.45 -4.56
N PRO A 126 -10.28 -1.17 -4.95
CA PRO A 126 -11.33 -0.29 -5.42
C PRO A 126 -12.21 -0.91 -6.51
N TYR A 127 -13.42 -0.38 -6.66
CA TYR A 127 -14.25 -0.70 -7.83
C TYR A 127 -13.62 -0.09 -9.09
N PRO A 128 -13.62 -0.79 -10.24
CA PRO A 128 -13.18 -0.21 -11.51
C PRO A 128 -13.96 1.05 -11.85
N CYS A 129 -13.28 2.11 -12.30
CA CYS A 129 -13.81 3.47 -12.50
C CYS A 129 -14.85 3.67 -13.63
N PHE A 130 -15.64 2.65 -13.99
CA PHE A 130 -16.76 2.81 -14.93
C PHE A 130 -18.10 2.69 -14.17
N GLN A 131 -18.81 3.81 -14.05
CA GLN A 131 -20.16 4.00 -13.46
C GLN A 131 -20.22 4.21 -11.94
N LEU A 132 -20.13 5.49 -11.53
CA LEU A 132 -20.28 5.96 -10.15
C LEU A 132 -21.52 6.83 -10.02
N THR A 133 -22.42 6.44 -9.12
CA THR A 133 -23.56 7.28 -8.68
C THR A 133 -23.79 7.15 -7.17
N ASP A 134 -23.58 5.96 -6.58
CA ASP A 134 -23.71 5.74 -5.11
C ASP A 134 -22.50 5.02 -4.46
N LYS A 135 -21.50 4.60 -5.25
CA LYS A 135 -20.34 3.80 -4.77
C LYS A 135 -19.15 4.61 -4.23
N GLU A 136 -19.25 5.94 -4.31
CA GLU A 136 -18.15 6.87 -4.03
C GLU A 136 -17.75 6.85 -2.54
N LYS A 137 -18.73 6.73 -1.63
CA LYS A 137 -18.49 6.68 -0.17
C LYS A 137 -17.62 5.51 0.27
N VAL A 138 -17.60 4.43 -0.51
CA VAL A 138 -16.90 3.19 -0.16
C VAL A 138 -15.54 3.11 -0.85
N GLN A 139 -15.46 3.70 -2.04
CA GLN A 139 -14.17 3.93 -2.67
C GLN A 139 -13.33 4.87 -1.82
N LEU A 140 -13.90 5.87 -1.17
CA LEU A 140 -13.14 6.86 -0.40
C LEU A 140 -12.25 6.21 0.70
N PRO A 141 -12.76 5.43 1.68
CA PRO A 141 -11.89 4.77 2.66
C PRO A 141 -10.86 3.82 2.05
N ILE A 142 -11.21 3.08 0.98
CA ILE A 142 -10.26 2.18 0.30
C ILE A 142 -9.15 3.00 -0.36
N VAL A 143 -9.52 4.02 -1.14
CA VAL A 143 -8.60 4.91 -1.85
C VAL A 143 -7.70 5.65 -0.85
N THR A 144 -8.27 6.25 0.19
CA THR A 144 -7.51 6.92 1.24
C THR A 144 -6.56 5.95 1.95
N SER A 145 -6.99 4.72 2.21
CA SER A 145 -6.11 3.70 2.81
C SER A 145 -5.00 3.25 1.85
N THR A 146 -5.25 3.17 0.54
CA THR A 146 -4.19 2.93 -0.47
C THR A 146 -3.23 4.12 -0.61
N THR A 147 -3.69 5.35 -0.39
CA THR A 147 -2.83 6.54 -0.35
C THR A 147 -1.81 6.49 0.81
N VAL A 148 -2.05 5.68 1.84
CA VAL A 148 -1.10 5.48 2.96
C VAL A 148 0.21 4.87 2.47
N ILE A 149 0.15 3.82 1.64
CA ILE A 149 1.35 3.16 1.13
C ILE A 149 2.06 4.03 0.09
N GLU A 150 1.31 4.79 -0.72
CA GLU A 150 1.90 5.79 -1.61
C GLU A 150 2.71 6.85 -0.84
N ASN A 151 2.12 7.39 0.25
CA ASN A 151 2.81 8.32 1.13
C ASN A 151 4.05 7.69 1.78
N ALA A 152 3.99 6.43 2.22
CA ALA A 152 5.13 5.72 2.80
C ALA A 152 6.30 5.63 1.80
N PHE A 153 6.00 5.28 0.54
CA PHE A 153 6.99 5.30 -0.54
C PHE A 153 7.51 6.71 -0.83
N GLY A 154 6.62 7.71 -0.88
CA GLY A 154 6.99 9.11 -1.07
C GLY A 154 7.96 9.62 -0.01
N ILE A 155 7.73 9.29 1.27
CA ILE A 155 8.63 9.60 2.38
C ILE A 155 9.98 8.89 2.19
N LEU A 156 9.97 7.60 1.87
CA LEU A 156 11.17 6.80 1.66
C LEU A 156 12.05 7.41 0.55
N VAL A 157 11.47 7.68 -0.63
CA VAL A 157 12.20 8.21 -1.78
C VAL A 157 12.68 9.64 -1.56
N SER A 158 11.84 10.50 -0.95
CA SER A 158 12.20 11.89 -0.67
C SER A 158 13.35 12.00 0.34
N SER A 159 13.34 11.14 1.36
CA SER A 159 14.37 11.13 2.40
C SER A 159 15.67 10.47 1.92
N TRP A 160 15.55 9.38 1.17
CA TRP A 160 16.69 8.59 0.70
C TRP A 160 16.89 8.78 -0.81
N ARG A 161 17.43 9.96 -1.16
CA ARG A 161 17.65 10.39 -2.55
C ARG A 161 18.50 9.45 -3.42
N ILE A 162 19.14 8.44 -2.83
CA ILE A 162 19.78 7.37 -3.60
C ILE A 162 18.77 6.58 -4.45
N LEU A 163 17.50 6.50 -4.01
CA LEU A 163 16.41 5.87 -4.75
C LEU A 163 15.87 6.74 -5.90
N THR A 164 16.21 8.04 -5.94
CA THR A 164 15.88 8.93 -7.05
C THR A 164 16.91 8.86 -8.18
N ARG A 165 17.74 7.82 -8.23
CA ARG A 165 18.72 7.57 -9.30
C ARG A 165 18.80 6.07 -9.57
N PRO A 166 19.13 5.65 -10.81
CA PRO A 166 19.42 4.25 -11.08
C PRO A 166 20.53 3.74 -10.14
N LEU A 167 20.28 2.64 -9.45
CA LEU A 167 21.29 2.04 -8.57
C LEU A 167 22.39 1.38 -9.42
N CYS A 168 23.62 1.89 -9.30
CA CYS A 168 24.80 1.35 -9.99
C CYS A 168 25.40 0.15 -9.24
N CYS A 169 24.61 -0.90 -9.04
CA CYS A 169 25.08 -2.11 -8.37
C CYS A 169 24.33 -3.36 -8.88
N PHE A 170 24.84 -4.54 -8.56
CA PHE A 170 24.18 -5.80 -8.91
C PHE A 170 22.81 -5.93 -8.22
N PRO A 171 21.83 -6.63 -8.84
CA PRO A 171 20.49 -6.84 -8.28
C PRO A 171 20.47 -7.26 -6.81
N GLY A 172 21.31 -8.24 -6.43
CA GLY A 172 21.41 -8.67 -5.03
C GLY A 172 21.89 -7.58 -4.08
N ASN A 173 22.81 -6.72 -4.50
CA ASN A 173 23.26 -5.59 -3.68
C ASN A 173 22.19 -4.50 -3.58
N ALA A 174 21.47 -4.25 -4.68
CA ALA A 174 20.33 -3.33 -4.69
C ALA A 174 19.23 -3.79 -3.74
N GLU A 175 18.94 -5.09 -3.69
CA GLU A 175 18.00 -5.69 -2.73
C GLU A 175 18.41 -5.44 -1.28
N HIS A 176 19.66 -5.74 -0.91
CA HIS A 176 20.16 -5.48 0.44
C HIS A 176 20.13 -4.00 0.81
N LEU A 177 20.45 -3.12 -0.15
CA LEU A 177 20.39 -1.68 0.03
C LEU A 177 18.95 -1.22 0.33
N VAL A 178 17.97 -1.69 -0.46
CA VAL A 178 16.56 -1.35 -0.25
C VAL A 178 16.07 -1.87 1.11
N LYS A 179 16.41 -3.12 1.49
CA LYS A 179 16.10 -3.66 2.83
C LYS A 179 16.66 -2.78 3.95
N ALA A 180 17.91 -2.35 3.85
CA ALA A 180 18.54 -1.48 4.83
C ALA A 180 17.84 -0.12 4.93
N LEU A 181 17.48 0.49 3.79
CA LEU A 181 16.74 1.77 3.78
C LEU A 181 15.36 1.65 4.43
N ILE A 182 14.67 0.53 4.23
CA ILE A 182 13.36 0.27 4.85
C ILE A 182 13.50 0.08 6.37
N CYS A 183 14.54 -0.61 6.83
CA CYS A 183 14.85 -0.71 8.26
C CYS A 183 15.13 0.68 8.87
N LEU A 184 15.93 1.50 8.19
CA LEU A 184 16.23 2.87 8.65
C LEU A 184 15.00 3.76 8.64
N HIS A 185 14.17 3.69 7.60
CA HIS A 185 12.89 4.39 7.52
C HIS A 185 12.02 4.04 8.73
N ASN A 186 11.81 2.75 8.99
CA ASN A 186 11.00 2.29 10.12
C ASN A 186 11.57 2.76 11.46
N PHE A 187 12.90 2.70 11.63
CA PHE A 187 13.57 3.17 12.84
C PHE A 187 13.29 4.66 13.10
N VAL A 188 13.42 5.51 12.07
CA VAL A 188 13.19 6.95 12.20
C VAL A 188 11.71 7.27 12.40
N ILE A 189 10.79 6.60 11.69
CA ILE A 189 9.34 6.75 11.88
C ILE A 189 8.93 6.44 13.33
N ILE A 190 9.47 5.35 13.90
CA ILE A 190 9.20 4.98 15.29
C ILE A 190 9.78 6.04 16.24
N GLY A 191 11.00 6.52 15.99
CA GLY A 191 11.65 7.54 16.81
C GLY A 191 10.93 8.89 16.81
N GLU A 192 10.27 9.25 15.70
CA GLU A 192 9.48 10.49 15.60
C GLU A 192 8.04 10.38 16.11
N ARG A 193 7.59 9.20 16.60
CA ARG A 193 6.20 8.97 17.05
C ARG A 193 5.79 9.95 18.14
N GLU A 194 6.63 10.12 19.16
CA GLU A 194 6.39 10.99 20.32
C GLU A 194 6.70 12.48 20.03
N ILE A 195 7.22 12.78 18.84
CA ILE A 195 7.49 14.16 18.42
C ILE A 195 6.21 14.74 17.82
N ALA A 196 5.84 15.94 18.28
CA ALA A 196 4.70 16.68 17.73
C ALA A 196 4.84 16.85 16.21
N PRO A 197 3.76 16.67 15.41
CA PRO A 197 3.84 16.65 13.94
C PRO A 197 4.59 17.85 13.33
N ALA A 198 4.38 19.07 13.86
CA ALA A 198 5.05 20.28 13.38
C ALA A 198 6.58 20.30 13.59
N ARG A 199 7.13 19.41 14.42
CA ARG A 199 8.57 19.31 14.75
C ARG A 199 9.25 18.10 14.13
N ARG A 200 8.49 17.22 13.46
CA ARG A 200 9.02 16.06 12.75
C ARG A 200 9.87 16.51 11.58
N ARG A 201 11.03 15.88 11.39
CA ARG A 201 11.96 16.20 10.29
C ARG A 201 11.91 15.15 9.19
N TYR A 202 11.68 13.90 9.55
CA TYR A 202 11.64 12.79 8.60
C TYR A 202 10.28 12.68 7.91
N CYS A 203 9.20 12.78 8.69
CA CYS A 203 7.84 12.83 8.17
C CYS A 203 7.15 14.13 8.60
N PRO A 204 7.61 15.31 8.12
CA PRO A 204 6.91 16.55 8.36
C PRO A 204 5.56 16.47 7.66
N PRO A 205 4.48 16.99 8.24
CA PRO A 205 3.18 16.67 7.70
C PRO A 205 3.00 17.23 6.26
N GLN A 206 3.76 18.25 5.83
CA GLN A 206 3.64 18.84 4.48
C GLN A 206 4.13 17.86 3.42
N LEU A 207 4.96 16.91 3.82
CA LEU A 207 5.51 15.91 2.92
C LEU A 207 4.42 15.04 2.35
N ILE A 208 3.48 14.60 3.19
CA ILE A 208 2.40 13.65 2.89
C ILE A 208 1.12 14.35 2.46
N ASP A 209 0.22 13.58 1.84
CA ASP A 209 -1.12 14.03 1.53
C ASP A 209 -1.91 14.38 2.79
N ARG A 210 -2.75 15.41 2.70
CA ARG A 210 -3.59 15.88 3.79
C ARG A 210 -4.94 16.33 3.30
N GLU A 211 -5.95 16.12 4.12
CA GLU A 211 -7.25 16.75 3.91
C GLU A 211 -7.29 18.12 4.62
N THR A 212 -7.82 19.14 3.94
CA THR A 212 -8.03 20.46 4.55
C THR A 212 -9.30 20.47 5.39
N ALA A 213 -9.48 21.54 6.18
CA ALA A 213 -10.71 21.73 6.96
C ALA A 213 -11.98 21.81 6.08
N GLU A 214 -11.81 22.07 4.78
CA GLU A 214 -12.87 22.13 3.78
C GLU A 214 -13.09 20.79 3.05
N GLY A 215 -12.43 19.70 3.47
CA GLY A 215 -12.55 18.38 2.85
C GLY A 215 -11.82 18.24 1.51
N VAL A 216 -10.89 19.14 1.21
CA VAL A 216 -10.09 19.08 -0.03
C VAL A 216 -8.81 18.31 0.24
N LEU A 217 -8.55 17.28 -0.56
CA LEU A 217 -7.29 16.54 -0.51
C LEU A 217 -6.17 17.37 -1.16
N LEU A 218 -5.21 17.81 -0.35
CA LEU A 218 -3.95 18.41 -0.80
C LEU A 218 -2.88 17.33 -0.92
N GLY A 219 -2.30 17.23 -2.13
CA GLY A 219 -1.15 16.38 -2.37
C GLY A 219 0.07 16.83 -1.58
N GLY A 220 0.78 15.88 -0.99
CA GLY A 220 2.02 16.10 -0.26
C GLY A 220 3.15 16.59 -1.16
N THR A 221 4.13 17.31 -0.59
CA THR A 221 5.24 17.85 -1.39
C THR A 221 6.07 16.76 -2.08
N TRP A 222 6.03 15.50 -1.63
CA TRP A 222 6.72 14.39 -2.32
C TRP A 222 6.15 14.15 -3.73
N ARG A 223 4.86 14.43 -3.96
CA ARG A 223 4.24 14.27 -5.29
C ARG A 223 4.83 15.23 -6.32
N GLY A 224 5.24 16.43 -5.90
CA GLY A 224 5.91 17.40 -6.78
C GLY A 224 7.33 16.99 -7.18
N HIS A 225 7.96 16.07 -6.44
CA HIS A 225 9.27 15.52 -6.81
C HIS A 225 9.19 14.44 -7.89
N GLU A 226 8.00 13.88 -8.17
CA GLU A 226 7.80 12.87 -9.23
C GLU A 226 7.78 13.47 -10.64
N GLU A 227 7.49 14.76 -10.81
CA GLU A 227 7.42 15.41 -12.13
C GLU A 227 8.79 15.60 -12.82
N GLN A 228 9.91 15.44 -12.10
CA GLN A 228 11.27 15.54 -12.64
C GLN A 228 11.98 14.20 -12.74
N GLY A 229 11.53 13.37 -13.69
CA GLY A 229 12.23 12.14 -14.06
C GLY A 229 11.85 10.97 -13.17
N ASP A 230 10.76 10.32 -13.57
CA ASP A 230 10.06 9.30 -12.82
C ASP A 230 10.85 7.98 -12.79
N LEU A 231 11.50 7.69 -11.65
CA LEU A 231 12.44 6.57 -11.46
C LEU A 231 11.88 5.46 -10.55
N VAL A 232 10.73 5.73 -9.93
CA VAL A 232 9.97 4.82 -9.07
C VAL A 232 8.50 4.95 -9.42
N GLN A 233 7.94 3.98 -10.13
CA GLN A 233 6.61 4.08 -10.73
C GLN A 233 5.68 2.96 -10.28
N ASN A 234 4.39 3.29 -10.16
CA ASN A 234 3.29 2.32 -9.97
C ASN A 234 3.20 1.41 -11.19
N ILE A 235 2.86 0.15 -10.92
CA ILE A 235 2.60 -0.83 -11.97
C ILE A 235 1.19 -0.61 -12.53
N GLY A 236 1.08 -0.57 -13.86
CA GLY A 236 -0.21 -0.53 -14.54
C GLY A 236 -0.92 -1.89 -14.43
N ARG A 237 -2.24 -1.89 -14.62
CA ARG A 237 -3.13 -3.06 -14.51
C ARG A 237 -2.61 -4.29 -15.28
N LEU A 238 -2.30 -5.39 -14.59
CA LEU A 238 -1.76 -6.63 -15.18
C LEU A 238 -2.46 -7.93 -14.78
N SER A 239 -3.54 -7.90 -13.97
CA SER A 239 -4.25 -9.14 -13.58
C SER A 239 -5.48 -9.46 -14.45
N SER A 240 -5.75 -10.76 -14.62
CA SER A 240 -6.96 -11.27 -15.30
C SER A 240 -8.18 -11.24 -14.35
N ASN A 241 -9.34 -10.83 -14.87
CA ASN A 241 -10.54 -10.41 -14.11
C ASN A 241 -11.30 -11.49 -13.29
N ASN A 242 -10.74 -12.66 -13.02
CA ASN A 242 -11.45 -13.71 -12.27
C ASN A 242 -11.32 -13.53 -10.75
N SER A 243 -11.90 -12.45 -10.24
CA SER A 243 -12.14 -12.30 -8.80
C SER A 243 -13.23 -13.26 -8.33
N ASP A 244 -12.96 -13.96 -7.23
CA ASP A 244 -13.89 -14.88 -6.58
C ASP A 244 -15.18 -14.16 -6.17
N ALA A 245 -16.33 -14.79 -6.41
CA ALA A 245 -17.65 -14.23 -6.07
C ALA A 245 -17.75 -13.92 -4.57
N ALA A 246 -17.09 -14.72 -3.73
CA ALA A 246 -17.05 -14.48 -2.29
C ALA A 246 -16.27 -13.21 -1.91
N ALA A 247 -15.14 -12.93 -2.59
CA ALA A 247 -14.38 -11.70 -2.37
C ALA A 247 -15.16 -10.45 -2.77
N ARG A 248 -15.96 -10.54 -3.85
CA ARG A 248 -16.88 -9.45 -4.25
C ARG A 248 -17.98 -9.23 -3.22
N ALA A 249 -18.53 -10.30 -2.66
CA ALA A 249 -19.56 -10.22 -1.61
C ALA A 249 -18.99 -9.53 -0.35
N GLU A 250 -17.79 -9.90 0.07
CA GLU A 250 -17.11 -9.29 1.21
C GLU A 250 -16.85 -7.79 1.02
N ARG A 251 -16.32 -7.38 -0.15
CA ARG A 251 -16.19 -5.96 -0.47
C ARG A 251 -17.53 -5.24 -0.46
N ASN A 252 -18.60 -5.87 -0.94
CA ASN A 252 -19.94 -5.28 -0.92
C ASN A 252 -20.50 -5.16 0.52
N VAL A 253 -20.14 -6.04 1.45
CA VAL A 253 -20.51 -5.89 2.87
C VAL A 253 -19.89 -4.64 3.47
N LEU A 254 -18.59 -4.42 3.24
CA LEU A 254 -17.92 -3.18 3.65
C LEU A 254 -18.52 -1.97 2.94
N ARG A 255 -18.91 -2.14 1.67
CA ARG A 255 -19.61 -1.10 0.93
C ARG A 255 -20.88 -0.65 1.66
N ASP A 256 -21.73 -1.61 1.99
CA ASP A 256 -23.01 -1.32 2.60
C ASP A 256 -22.83 -0.74 4.01
N TYR A 257 -21.77 -1.15 4.73
CA TYR A 257 -21.40 -0.58 6.03
C TYR A 257 -21.05 0.91 5.98
N PHE A 258 -20.16 1.34 5.09
CA PHE A 258 -19.74 2.75 5.01
C PHE A 258 -20.85 3.71 4.54
N VAL A 259 -21.95 3.19 4.00
CA VAL A 259 -23.14 3.97 3.62
C VAL A 259 -24.12 4.12 4.79
N THR A 260 -23.97 3.36 5.88
CA THR A 260 -24.82 3.50 7.07
C THR A 260 -24.43 4.71 7.91
N GLU A 261 -25.37 5.25 8.71
CA GLU A 261 -25.07 6.33 9.68
C GLU A 261 -23.90 5.97 10.61
N THR A 262 -23.79 4.70 11.03
CA THR A 262 -22.69 4.21 11.87
C THR A 262 -21.33 4.27 11.14
N GLY A 263 -21.33 3.98 9.84
CA GLY A 263 -20.14 4.09 8.99
C GLY A 263 -19.81 5.54 8.63
N GLU A 264 -20.81 6.39 8.43
CA GLU A 264 -20.66 7.83 8.11
C GLU A 264 -20.17 8.65 9.30
N VAL A 265 -20.64 8.36 10.52
CA VAL A 265 -20.19 9.05 11.75
C VAL A 265 -18.71 8.75 12.04
N GLN A 266 -18.16 7.67 11.49
CA GLN A 266 -16.72 7.47 11.52
C GLN A 266 -15.96 8.35 10.54
N VAL A 267 -16.58 8.85 9.45
CA VAL A 267 -15.94 9.62 8.36
C VAL A 267 -15.81 11.12 8.66
N LEU A 268 -16.51 11.65 9.67
CA LEU A 268 -16.43 13.04 10.14
C LEU A 268 -15.41 13.23 11.28
#